data_AF-A0A7H9EC46-F1
#
_entry.id   AF-A0A7H9EC46-F1
#
_cell.length_a   1.000
_cell.length_b   1.000
_cell.length_c   1.000
_cell.angle_alpha   90.00
_cell.angle_beta   90.00
_cell.angle_gamma   90.00
#
_symmetry.space_group_name_H-M   'P 1'
#
loop_
_entity.id
_entity.type
_entity.pdbx_description
1 polymer ?
#
loop_
_entity_poly.entity_id
_entity_poly.type
_entity_poly.pdbx_seq_one_letter_code
_entity_poly.pdbx_strand_id
1 'polypeptide(L)'
;MQLGRDAYTGKPINIDEVSQYYDIDHILPQSFIKDDSLNNRVLVAKPINNGKSDGVPLKLFGDNLATGLGITVKQMWNNWADKGLINKAKQNNLFLDPENINKHQASGFIRKQLVETSQIIKLATTILQAEYPKTKIIVVKASSNHYLRNEFDLYKSREVNDYHHAIDAYLTTICGNLLYQAYPKLRPFFVYGQFKKFSSDPKKENEILKKTKNFDFVAKLLGSKAPNEIRSQQGKVLFEKNKIRLQLNKAYNYKYMLVSRDTTTKNQEMFGMTIYPRAERDIAKSRKLIEKRKGFSTDIYGGYTGTAAAYMAIVRINKTKSSQYKVIAVPMTKRAILNKAEKEGNYEKILKQILSPSILYNDKGKPKAGVISFDIIKGKVPYNQVVQDGNKKFLLKSAIYLCNAKQLVLSEEAMRVITGHWLDSDKQDQELLDVYDEVLEKIDRYLPLFDIRDFRNKLHKGREKFLKLNAEDKLKAIIQILKGLHDNSDTGELKDIGITVPFGQLQNNSGITLSSDTILVYQSPTGLFEKRVKISSL
;
A
#
# COMPACT_ATOMS: atom_id res chain seq x y z
N MET A 1 16.03 12.52 23.17
CA MET A 1 15.31 13.82 23.07
C MET A 1 15.12 14.51 24.42
N GLN A 2 14.70 13.82 25.49
CA GLN A 2 14.36 14.47 26.78
C GLN A 2 15.28 14.12 27.96
N LEU A 3 16.40 13.44 27.72
CA LEU A 3 17.36 13.01 28.77
C LEU A 3 16.69 12.28 29.96
N GLY A 4 15.69 11.45 29.70
CA GLY A 4 14.97 10.72 30.75
C GLY A 4 14.22 11.64 31.73
N ARG A 5 13.76 12.81 31.28
CA ARG A 5 12.99 13.76 32.11
C ARG A 5 11.68 14.16 31.46
N ASP A 6 10.67 14.38 32.29
CA ASP A 6 9.37 14.90 31.91
C ASP A 6 9.51 16.30 31.30
N ALA A 7 8.84 16.54 30.17
CA ALA A 7 8.99 17.77 29.42
C ALA A 7 8.44 19.02 30.12
N TYR A 8 7.49 18.88 31.05
CA TYR A 8 6.78 20.00 31.67
C TYR A 8 7.16 20.20 33.14
N THR A 9 7.71 19.18 33.80
CA THR A 9 8.08 19.24 35.23
C THR A 9 9.57 19.00 35.49
N GLY A 10 10.30 18.46 34.51
CA GLY A 10 11.69 18.06 34.65
C GLY A 10 11.91 16.84 35.55
N LYS A 11 10.85 16.22 36.08
CA LYS A 11 10.95 15.01 36.93
C LYS A 11 11.62 13.86 36.16
N PRO A 12 12.56 13.11 36.75
CA PRO A 12 13.12 11.91 36.14
C PRO A 12 12.03 10.91 35.76
N ILE A 13 12.15 10.33 34.57
CA ILE A 13 11.26 9.29 34.03
C ILE A 13 11.91 7.95 34.27
N ASN A 14 11.21 7.06 34.98
CA ASN A 14 11.56 5.66 35.04
C ASN A 14 11.14 4.97 33.73
N ILE A 15 12.08 4.34 33.03
CA ILE A 15 11.84 3.73 31.71
C ILE A 15 10.86 2.56 31.79
N ASP A 16 10.88 1.81 32.89
CA ASP A 16 10.03 0.63 33.10
C ASP A 16 8.56 1.00 33.35
N GLU A 17 8.30 2.27 33.66
CA GLU A 17 6.99 2.82 34.02
C GLU A 17 6.33 3.62 32.88
N VAL A 18 7.04 3.80 31.75
CA VAL A 18 6.60 4.68 30.66
C VAL A 18 5.23 4.29 30.11
N SER A 19 4.98 3.00 29.88
CA SER A 19 3.71 2.50 29.32
C SER A 19 2.52 2.70 30.27
N GLN A 20 2.77 2.76 31.57
CA GLN A 20 1.74 2.84 32.60
C GLN A 20 1.40 4.28 32.97
N TYR A 21 2.41 5.14 33.16
CA TYR A 21 2.25 6.45 33.82
C TYR A 21 2.57 7.66 32.95
N TYR A 22 2.95 7.48 31.69
CA TYR A 22 3.27 8.57 30.78
C TYR A 22 2.44 8.50 29.50
N ASP A 23 2.18 9.68 28.95
CA ASP A 23 1.50 9.88 27.66
C ASP A 23 2.37 10.73 26.74
N ILE A 24 2.10 10.60 25.45
CA ILE A 24 2.66 11.49 24.45
C ILE A 24 1.69 12.65 24.24
N ASP A 25 2.01 13.82 24.78
CA ASP A 25 1.25 15.06 24.60
C ASP A 25 1.65 15.81 23.33
N HIS A 26 0.71 16.57 22.77
CA HIS A 26 0.96 17.52 21.70
C HIS A 26 1.25 18.92 22.27
N ILE A 27 2.47 19.43 22.06
CA ILE A 27 2.93 20.75 22.57
C ILE A 27 1.91 21.84 22.23
N LEU A 28 1.59 21.97 20.95
CA LEU A 28 0.48 22.77 20.46
C LEU A 28 -0.76 21.89 20.33
N PRO A 29 -1.92 22.30 20.88
CA PRO A 29 -3.15 21.52 20.82
C PRO A 29 -3.54 21.16 19.39
N GLN A 30 -4.10 19.95 19.21
CA GLN A 30 -4.56 19.52 17.88
C GLN A 30 -5.73 20.37 17.36
N SER A 31 -6.51 20.96 18.26
CA SER A 31 -7.57 21.93 17.96
C SER A 31 -7.03 23.22 17.31
N PHE A 32 -5.75 23.54 17.54
CA PHE A 32 -5.05 24.69 16.97
C PHE A 32 -4.29 24.33 15.69
N ILE A 33 -3.55 23.21 15.71
CA ILE A 33 -2.81 22.70 14.56
C ILE A 33 -2.68 21.17 14.58
N LYS A 34 -3.05 20.52 13.48
CA LYS A 34 -2.85 19.07 13.33
C LYS A 34 -1.39 18.76 12.96
N ASP A 35 -0.56 18.44 13.94
CA ASP A 35 0.85 18.08 13.75
C ASP A 35 1.28 16.94 14.67
N ASP A 36 1.42 15.74 14.09
CA ASP A 36 1.87 14.53 14.78
C ASP A 36 3.39 14.29 14.69
N SER A 37 4.14 15.27 14.18
CA SER A 37 5.61 15.17 14.13
C SER A 37 6.23 15.24 15.53
N LEU A 38 7.45 14.70 15.66
CA LEU A 38 8.24 14.79 16.91
C LEU A 38 8.48 16.24 17.36
N ASN A 39 8.32 17.22 16.47
CA ASN A 39 8.46 18.65 16.79
C ASN A 39 7.28 19.19 17.58
N ASN A 40 6.15 18.49 17.59
CA ASN A 40 4.98 18.87 18.35
C ASN A 40 4.58 17.81 19.36
N ARG A 41 5.43 16.82 19.66
CA ARG A 41 5.13 15.73 20.60
C ARG A 41 6.16 15.62 21.70
N VAL A 42 5.75 15.45 22.95
CA VAL A 42 6.62 15.26 24.11
C VAL A 42 6.08 14.16 25.02
N LEU A 43 6.96 13.46 25.71
CA LEU A 43 6.60 12.48 26.74
C LEU A 43 6.44 13.18 28.08
N VAL A 44 5.27 13.03 28.70
CA VAL A 44 4.90 13.68 29.95
C VAL A 44 4.04 12.76 30.82
N ALA A 45 4.03 12.97 32.13
CA ALA A 45 3.20 12.19 33.05
C ALA A 45 1.71 12.42 32.74
N LYS A 46 0.89 11.35 32.77
CA LYS A 46 -0.55 11.43 32.42
C LYS A 46 -1.32 12.54 33.16
N PRO A 47 -1.14 12.74 34.49
CA PRO A 47 -1.86 13.79 35.21
C PRO A 47 -1.52 15.20 34.72
N ILE A 48 -0.26 15.43 34.32
CA ILE A 48 0.21 16.72 33.82
C ILE A 48 -0.37 16.99 32.42
N ASN A 49 -0.41 15.96 31.57
CA ASN A 49 -1.06 16.02 30.26
C ASN A 49 -2.54 16.44 30.39
N ASN A 50 -3.28 15.73 31.26
CA ASN A 50 -4.70 16.01 31.50
C ASN A 50 -4.94 17.44 32.00
N GLY A 51 -4.06 17.94 32.88
CA GLY A 51 -4.14 19.31 33.40
C GLY A 51 -3.83 20.40 32.36
N LYS A 52 -3.00 20.11 31.35
CA LYS A 52 -2.69 21.05 30.26
C LYS A 52 -3.88 21.30 29.34
N SER A 53 -4.59 20.23 28.94
CA SER A 53 -5.70 20.30 27.97
C SER A 53 -5.32 21.13 26.72
N ASP A 54 -6.12 22.13 26.35
CA ASP A 54 -5.87 23.07 25.23
C ASP A 54 -4.90 24.22 25.60
N GLY A 55 -4.32 24.24 26.80
CA GLY A 55 -3.33 25.23 27.21
C GLY A 55 -1.95 25.01 26.57
N VAL A 56 -1.10 26.03 26.56
CA VAL A 56 0.26 25.95 25.98
C VAL A 56 1.36 25.84 27.04
N PRO A 57 2.43 25.05 26.79
CA PRO A 57 3.42 24.75 27.81
C PRO A 57 4.13 25.96 28.40
N LEU A 58 4.47 26.97 27.57
CA LEU A 58 5.18 28.15 28.06
C LEU A 58 4.42 28.86 29.20
N LYS A 59 3.11 29.07 29.03
CA LYS A 59 2.27 29.77 30.01
C LYS A 59 2.03 28.94 31.28
N LEU A 60 1.91 27.62 31.12
CA LEU A 60 1.54 26.73 32.23
C LEU A 60 2.74 26.26 33.06
N PHE A 61 3.89 26.07 32.40
CA PHE A 61 5.02 25.37 32.99
C PHE A 61 6.36 26.10 32.85
N GLY A 62 6.48 27.05 31.92
CA GLY A 62 7.78 27.63 31.54
C GLY A 62 8.55 28.23 32.71
N ASP A 63 7.86 28.90 33.62
CA ASP A 63 8.47 29.58 34.77
C ASP A 63 8.60 28.69 36.02
N ASN A 64 8.06 27.47 35.99
CA ASN A 64 8.20 26.51 37.08
C ASN A 64 9.65 26.00 37.16
N LEU A 65 10.10 25.66 38.37
CA LEU A 65 11.39 24.99 38.56
C LEU A 65 11.34 23.54 38.06
N ALA A 66 12.33 23.18 37.25
CA ALA A 66 12.52 21.81 36.80
C ALA A 66 13.08 20.94 37.94
N THR A 67 12.38 19.86 38.25
CA THR A 67 12.66 19.02 39.42
C THR A 67 14.10 18.52 39.46
N GLY A 68 14.84 18.91 40.49
CA GLY A 68 16.22 18.46 40.73
C GLY A 68 17.25 19.02 39.75
N LEU A 69 16.97 20.14 39.06
CA LEU A 69 17.92 20.79 38.15
C LEU A 69 18.31 22.22 38.56
N GLY A 70 17.58 22.85 39.49
CA GLY A 70 17.88 24.24 39.92
C GLY A 70 17.68 25.30 38.83
N ILE A 71 17.00 24.96 37.74
CA ILE A 71 16.71 25.84 36.60
C ILE A 71 15.21 25.79 36.30
N THR A 72 14.69 26.78 35.57
CA THR A 72 13.30 26.73 35.11
C THR A 72 13.12 25.71 33.98
N VAL A 73 11.89 25.25 33.78
CA VAL A 73 11.53 24.37 32.66
C VAL A 73 11.86 25.03 31.31
N LYS A 74 11.66 26.35 31.19
CA LYS A 74 12.07 27.12 30.00
C LYS A 74 13.58 27.06 29.76
N GLN A 75 14.41 27.22 30.80
CA GLN A 75 15.86 27.05 30.70
C GLN A 75 16.24 25.62 30.33
N MET A 76 15.54 24.63 30.87
CA MET A 76 15.72 23.22 30.49
C MET A 76 15.47 22.99 28.99
N TRP A 77 14.40 23.55 28.43
CA TRP A 77 14.12 23.45 26.99
C TRP A 77 15.20 24.12 26.14
N ASN A 78 15.70 25.29 26.55
CA ASN A 78 16.84 25.94 25.88
C ASN A 78 18.07 25.05 25.92
N ASN A 79 18.42 24.49 27.08
CA ASN A 79 19.53 23.56 27.21
C ASN A 79 19.37 22.32 26.31
N TRP A 80 18.14 21.82 26.11
CA TRP A 80 17.88 20.74 25.16
C TRP A 80 18.12 21.16 23.71
N ALA A 81 17.72 22.38 23.34
CA ALA A 81 17.94 22.91 22.00
C ALA A 81 19.42 23.17 21.72
N ASP A 82 20.14 23.78 22.67
CA ASP A 82 21.56 24.10 22.57
C ASP A 82 22.42 22.82 22.43
N LYS A 83 22.00 21.74 23.08
CA LYS A 83 22.62 20.41 22.95
C LYS A 83 22.16 19.63 21.72
N GLY A 84 21.31 20.20 20.86
CA GLY A 84 20.78 19.54 19.65
C GLY A 84 19.82 18.38 19.93
N LEU A 85 19.32 18.23 21.17
CA LEU A 85 18.39 17.16 21.57
C LEU A 85 16.97 17.39 21.05
N ILE A 86 16.63 18.67 20.86
CA ILE A 86 15.44 19.13 20.15
C ILE A 86 15.88 20.15 19.08
N ASN A 87 15.17 20.20 17.96
CA ASN A 87 15.45 21.20 16.94
C ASN A 87 14.74 22.54 17.23
N LYS A 88 15.14 23.57 16.48
CA LYS A 88 14.56 24.92 16.59
C LYS A 88 13.05 24.95 16.36
N ALA A 89 12.50 24.07 15.52
CA ALA A 89 11.06 24.00 15.29
C ALA A 89 10.29 23.54 16.55
N LYS A 90 10.82 22.53 17.25
CA LYS A 90 10.25 22.06 18.52
C LYS A 90 10.37 23.10 19.62
N GLN A 91 11.53 23.74 19.74
CA GLN A 91 11.74 24.84 20.67
C GLN A 91 10.74 25.98 20.41
N ASN A 92 10.58 26.41 19.16
CA ASN A 92 9.61 27.45 18.81
C ASN A 92 8.17 27.08 19.19
N ASN A 93 7.78 25.80 19.05
CA ASN A 93 6.47 25.33 19.48
C ASN A 93 6.32 25.39 21.02
N LEU A 94 7.34 24.98 21.77
CA LEU A 94 7.33 25.01 23.25
C LEU A 94 7.20 26.44 23.79
N PHE A 95 7.72 27.42 23.07
CA PHE A 95 7.72 28.84 23.43
C PHE A 95 6.61 29.65 22.73
N LEU A 96 5.70 28.99 22.00
CA LEU A 96 4.66 29.71 21.28
C LEU A 96 3.58 30.23 22.24
N ASP A 97 3.22 31.50 22.08
CA ASP A 97 1.99 32.06 22.64
C ASP A 97 0.92 32.18 21.53
N PRO A 98 -0.16 31.37 21.56
CA PRO A 98 -1.23 31.41 20.56
C PRO A 98 -1.98 32.75 20.50
N GLU A 99 -1.99 33.53 21.58
CA GLU A 99 -2.66 34.83 21.61
C GLU A 99 -1.88 35.89 20.81
N ASN A 100 -0.55 35.74 20.77
CA ASN A 100 0.39 36.70 20.21
C ASN A 100 1.14 36.18 18.98
N ILE A 101 0.41 35.52 18.06
CA ILE A 101 0.98 35.02 16.81
C ILE A 101 1.25 36.16 15.82
N ASN A 102 2.52 36.31 15.42
CA ASN A 102 2.92 37.26 14.39
C ASN A 102 2.69 36.72 12.96
N LYS A 103 2.81 37.58 11.95
CA LYS A 103 2.58 37.23 10.54
C LYS A 103 3.48 36.09 10.02
N HIS A 104 4.72 36.00 10.49
CA HIS A 104 5.68 34.97 10.04
C HIS A 104 5.30 33.61 10.61
N GLN A 105 4.91 33.56 11.89
CA GLN A 105 4.40 32.35 12.53
C GLN A 105 3.10 31.89 11.87
N ALA A 106 2.14 32.80 11.64
CA ALA A 106 0.89 32.49 10.94
C ALA A 106 1.13 31.91 9.53
N SER A 107 2.01 32.55 8.74
CA SER A 107 2.42 32.03 7.43
C SER A 107 3.03 30.63 7.53
N GLY A 108 3.90 30.42 8.52
CA GLY A 108 4.49 29.10 8.80
C GLY A 108 3.44 28.02 9.07
N PHE A 109 2.45 28.31 9.92
CA PHE A 109 1.38 27.35 10.24
C PHE A 109 0.46 27.08 9.05
N ILE A 110 0.07 28.11 8.28
CA ILE A 110 -0.73 27.93 7.06
C ILE A 110 0.02 27.04 6.07
N ARG A 111 1.30 27.34 5.81
CA ARG A 111 2.13 26.53 4.90
C ARG A 111 2.24 25.10 5.38
N LYS A 112 2.46 24.89 6.68
CA LYS A 112 2.55 23.56 7.26
C LYS A 112 1.28 22.75 7.06
N GLN A 113 0.12 23.38 7.09
CA GLN A 113 -1.17 22.70 6.97
C GLN A 113 -1.66 22.55 5.51
N LEU A 114 -1.36 23.51 4.63
CA LEU A 114 -1.92 23.54 3.27
C LEU A 114 -0.91 23.32 2.15
N VAL A 115 0.38 23.59 2.38
CA VAL A 115 1.41 23.47 1.34
C VAL A 115 2.04 22.08 1.37
N GLU A 116 2.05 21.44 0.22
CA GLU A 116 2.83 20.24 -0.03
C GLU A 116 4.26 20.62 -0.47
N THR A 117 5.27 20.12 0.24
CA THR A 117 6.67 20.53 0.06
C THR A 117 7.50 19.52 -0.72
N SER A 118 6.98 18.31 -0.95
CA SER A 118 7.63 17.23 -1.68
C SER A 118 8.07 17.63 -3.09
N GLN A 119 9.35 17.43 -3.40
CA GLN A 119 9.91 17.78 -4.72
C GLN A 119 9.34 16.90 -5.84
N ILE A 120 9.06 15.62 -5.56
CA ILE A 120 8.42 14.75 -6.54
C ILE A 120 7.01 15.23 -6.88
N ILE A 121 6.26 15.74 -5.90
CA ILE A 121 4.92 16.31 -6.15
C ILE A 121 5.04 17.60 -6.97
N LYS A 122 5.99 18.49 -6.66
CA LYS A 122 6.23 19.69 -7.46
C LYS A 122 6.58 19.36 -8.91
N LEU A 123 7.42 18.34 -9.14
CA LEU A 123 7.75 17.88 -10.48
C LEU A 123 6.50 17.35 -11.19
N ALA A 124 5.71 16.48 -10.54
CA ALA A 124 4.47 15.96 -11.09
C ALA A 124 3.48 17.08 -11.45
N THR A 125 3.30 18.08 -10.57
CA THR A 125 2.44 19.24 -10.86
C THR A 125 2.96 20.08 -12.02
N THR A 126 4.28 20.16 -12.20
CA THR A 126 4.89 20.89 -13.32
C THR A 126 4.61 20.19 -14.64
N ILE A 127 4.77 18.86 -14.68
CA ILE A 127 4.45 18.04 -15.86
C ILE A 127 2.96 18.15 -16.19
N LEU A 128 2.08 17.98 -15.20
CA LEU A 128 0.64 18.10 -15.38
C LEU A 128 0.21 19.50 -15.84
N GLN A 129 0.86 20.57 -15.35
CA GLN A 129 0.52 21.94 -15.75
C GLN A 129 0.94 22.23 -17.19
N ALA A 130 2.08 21.67 -17.61
CA ALA A 130 2.56 21.78 -18.99
C ALA A 130 1.63 21.05 -19.96
N GLU A 131 1.17 19.85 -19.60
CA GLU A 131 0.23 19.07 -20.41
C GLU A 131 -1.19 19.69 -20.43
N TYR A 132 -1.62 20.27 -19.31
CA TYR A 132 -2.96 20.86 -19.17
C TYR A 132 -2.90 22.35 -18.72
N PRO A 133 -2.49 23.29 -19.59
CA PRO A 133 -2.23 24.69 -19.21
C PRO A 133 -3.42 25.46 -18.64
N LYS A 134 -4.65 25.09 -19.02
CA LYS A 134 -5.89 25.74 -18.57
C LYS A 134 -6.47 25.11 -17.30
N THR A 135 -5.90 24.00 -16.82
CA THR A 135 -6.40 23.26 -15.67
C THR A 135 -5.77 23.79 -14.38
N LYS A 136 -6.60 23.92 -13.34
CA LYS A 136 -6.14 24.25 -11.99
C LYS A 136 -5.70 22.98 -11.29
N ILE A 137 -4.43 22.90 -10.93
CA ILE A 137 -3.89 21.75 -10.22
C ILE A 137 -3.91 22.07 -8.72
N ILE A 138 -4.72 21.29 -7.99
CA ILE A 138 -4.90 21.40 -6.56
C ILE A 138 -4.09 20.29 -5.90
N VAL A 139 -3.25 20.66 -4.93
CA VAL A 139 -2.45 19.72 -4.16
C VAL A 139 -3.01 19.64 -2.75
N VAL A 140 -3.28 18.44 -2.27
CA VAL A 140 -3.83 18.18 -0.94
C VAL A 140 -2.85 17.29 -0.19
N LYS A 141 -2.62 17.60 1.09
CA LYS A 141 -1.74 16.80 1.94
C LYS A 141 -2.41 15.48 2.34
N ALA A 142 -1.63 14.41 2.42
CA ALA A 142 -2.13 13.10 2.84
C ALA A 142 -2.77 13.09 4.24
N SER A 143 -2.35 13.99 5.14
CA SER A 143 -2.94 14.16 6.48
C SER A 143 -4.42 14.52 6.43
N SER A 144 -4.87 15.21 5.38
CA SER A 144 -6.29 15.55 5.20
C SER A 144 -7.15 14.31 4.93
N ASN A 145 -6.64 13.33 4.18
CA ASN A 145 -7.34 12.06 3.98
C ASN A 145 -7.47 11.28 5.28
N HIS A 146 -6.40 11.24 6.09
CA HIS A 146 -6.43 10.58 7.40
C HIS A 146 -7.45 11.25 8.33
N TYR A 147 -7.49 12.58 8.36
CA TYR A 147 -8.49 13.34 9.11
C TYR A 147 -9.92 12.95 8.72
N LEU A 148 -10.22 12.97 7.41
CA LEU A 148 -11.55 12.60 6.90
C LEU A 148 -11.96 11.17 7.28
N ARG A 149 -10.99 10.24 7.29
CA ARG A 149 -11.25 8.86 7.69
C ARG A 149 -11.68 8.77 9.14
N ASN A 150 -10.95 9.44 10.04
CA ASN A 150 -11.27 9.41 11.46
C ASN A 150 -12.60 10.14 11.76
N GLU A 151 -12.87 11.27 11.09
CA GLU A 151 -14.10 12.05 11.31
C GLU A 151 -15.37 11.33 10.82
N PHE A 152 -15.25 10.42 9.85
CA PHE A 152 -16.39 9.72 9.25
C PHE A 152 -16.35 8.20 9.45
N ASP A 153 -15.51 7.69 10.35
CA ASP A 153 -15.37 6.26 10.67
C ASP A 153 -15.05 5.39 9.45
N LEU A 154 -14.19 5.89 8.55
CA LEU A 154 -13.89 5.25 7.27
C LEU A 154 -12.61 4.40 7.33
N TYR A 155 -12.80 3.13 7.71
CA TYR A 155 -11.72 2.18 7.97
C TYR A 155 -10.89 1.83 6.73
N LYS A 156 -9.57 1.65 6.95
CA LYS A 156 -8.60 1.33 5.90
C LYS A 156 -7.74 0.14 6.30
N SER A 157 -7.77 -0.92 5.50
CA SER A 157 -6.78 -2.00 5.54
C SER A 157 -6.17 -2.19 4.16
N ARG A 158 -4.84 -2.21 4.09
CA ARG A 158 -4.08 -2.48 2.86
C ARG A 158 -4.00 -3.98 2.56
N GLU A 159 -4.30 -4.79 3.56
CA GLU A 159 -4.18 -6.24 3.58
C GLU A 159 -5.45 -6.88 3.04
N VAL A 160 -6.59 -6.18 3.11
CA VAL A 160 -7.87 -6.65 2.56
C VAL A 160 -7.92 -6.48 1.05
N ASN A 161 -7.64 -5.27 0.53
CA ASN A 161 -7.72 -4.98 -0.90
C ASN A 161 -7.00 -3.67 -1.30
N ASP A 162 -6.86 -3.46 -2.61
CA ASP A 162 -6.29 -2.26 -3.20
C ASP A 162 -7.32 -1.13 -3.43
N TYR A 163 -8.58 -1.31 -3.06
CA TYR A 163 -9.60 -0.25 -3.20
C TYR A 163 -9.27 1.00 -2.37
N HIS A 164 -8.46 0.84 -1.33
CA HIS A 164 -7.99 1.96 -0.52
C HIS A 164 -7.26 3.04 -1.36
N HIS A 165 -6.61 2.68 -2.47
CA HIS A 165 -5.98 3.65 -3.39
C HIS A 165 -7.02 4.52 -4.12
N ALA A 166 -8.08 3.91 -4.66
CA ALA A 166 -9.16 4.63 -5.34
C ALA A 166 -9.92 5.53 -4.36
N ILE A 167 -10.17 5.02 -3.15
CA ILE A 167 -10.82 5.77 -2.08
C ILE A 167 -9.94 6.93 -1.58
N ASP A 168 -8.62 6.74 -1.42
CA ASP A 168 -7.71 7.83 -1.04
C ASP A 168 -7.72 8.94 -2.12
N ALA A 169 -7.78 8.59 -3.41
CA ALA A 169 -7.93 9.57 -4.49
C ALA A 169 -9.29 10.31 -4.44
N TYR A 170 -10.37 9.60 -4.11
CA TYR A 170 -11.71 10.19 -3.95
C TYR A 170 -11.78 11.15 -2.75
N LEU A 171 -11.23 10.77 -1.60
CA LEU A 171 -11.09 11.62 -0.42
C LEU A 171 -10.28 12.88 -0.72
N THR A 172 -9.16 12.74 -1.43
CA THR A 172 -8.33 13.86 -1.88
C THR A 172 -9.11 14.82 -2.79
N THR A 173 -9.95 14.29 -3.69
CA THR A 173 -10.79 15.09 -4.58
C THR A 173 -11.83 15.89 -3.79
N ILE A 174 -12.52 15.25 -2.83
CA ILE A 174 -13.48 15.91 -1.95
C ILE A 174 -12.80 17.01 -1.12
N CYS A 175 -11.68 16.69 -0.48
CA CYS A 175 -10.94 17.65 0.34
C CYS A 175 -10.43 18.84 -0.49
N GLY A 176 -9.86 18.57 -1.66
CA GLY A 176 -9.36 19.60 -2.57
C GLY A 176 -10.48 20.55 -3.03
N ASN A 177 -11.63 20.00 -3.43
CA ASN A 177 -12.79 20.81 -3.84
C ASN A 177 -13.34 21.62 -2.65
N LEU A 178 -13.44 21.00 -1.48
CA LEU A 178 -13.90 21.66 -0.26
C LEU A 178 -13.02 22.87 0.09
N LEU A 179 -11.69 22.66 0.21
CA LEU A 179 -10.74 23.73 0.51
C LEU A 179 -10.77 24.82 -0.57
N TYR A 180 -10.88 24.44 -1.84
CA TYR A 180 -10.93 25.37 -2.96
C TYR A 180 -12.13 26.31 -2.90
N GLN A 181 -13.30 25.81 -2.53
CA GLN A 181 -14.53 26.61 -2.43
C GLN A 181 -14.63 27.39 -1.12
N ALA A 182 -14.28 26.76 0.00
CA ALA A 182 -14.41 27.36 1.34
C ALA A 182 -13.33 28.43 1.62
N TYR A 183 -12.13 28.27 1.06
CA TYR A 183 -11.01 29.18 1.31
C TYR A 183 -10.43 29.82 0.04
N PRO A 184 -11.18 30.66 -0.71
CA PRO A 184 -10.68 31.30 -1.92
C PRO A 184 -9.40 32.13 -1.71
N LYS A 185 -9.29 32.77 -0.55
CA LYS A 185 -8.12 33.59 -0.16
C LYS A 185 -6.87 32.76 0.16
N LEU A 186 -7.00 31.46 0.42
CA LEU A 186 -5.89 30.55 0.74
C LEU A 186 -5.46 29.68 -0.44
N ARG A 187 -6.15 29.75 -1.58
CA ARG A 187 -5.80 29.00 -2.80
C ARG A 187 -4.32 29.11 -3.19
N PRO A 188 -3.63 30.25 -3.05
CA PRO A 188 -2.20 30.34 -3.37
C PRO A 188 -1.30 29.36 -2.60
N PHE A 189 -1.74 28.83 -1.46
CA PHE A 189 -0.99 27.85 -0.68
C PHE A 189 -1.14 26.41 -1.20
N PHE A 190 -2.19 26.09 -1.96
CA PHE A 190 -2.49 24.71 -2.36
C PHE A 190 -2.89 24.55 -3.85
N VAL A 191 -2.99 25.65 -4.61
CA VAL A 191 -3.18 25.63 -6.06
C VAL A 191 -1.86 25.97 -6.73
N TYR A 192 -1.36 25.05 -7.55
CA TYR A 192 -0.09 25.22 -8.25
C TYR A 192 -0.09 26.49 -9.12
N GLY A 193 1.06 27.17 -9.20
CA GLY A 193 1.24 28.40 -9.97
C GLY A 193 0.60 29.66 -9.36
N GLN A 194 -0.28 29.56 -8.36
CA GLN A 194 -0.90 30.73 -7.73
C GLN A 194 -0.07 31.36 -6.62
N PHE A 195 0.89 30.64 -6.04
CA PHE A 195 1.75 31.16 -4.97
C PHE A 195 2.48 32.45 -5.39
N LYS A 196 3.09 32.46 -6.59
CA LYS A 196 3.78 33.66 -7.14
C LYS A 196 2.86 34.87 -7.33
N LYS A 197 1.56 34.64 -7.61
CA LYS A 197 0.54 35.70 -7.77
C LYS A 197 0.04 36.26 -6.45
N PHE A 198 0.29 35.55 -5.34
CA PHE A 198 -0.08 36.01 -3.99
C PHE A 198 1.00 36.90 -3.39
N SER A 199 2.27 36.55 -3.60
CA SER A 199 3.42 37.36 -3.17
C SER A 199 3.51 38.73 -3.86
N SER A 200 2.75 38.95 -4.95
CA SER A 200 2.70 40.24 -5.66
C SER A 200 1.76 41.28 -5.01
N ASP A 201 0.95 40.91 -4.01
CA ASP A 201 0.13 41.86 -3.24
C ASP A 201 0.32 41.65 -1.72
N PRO A 202 1.39 42.24 -1.15
CA PRO A 202 1.75 42.06 0.26
C PRO A 202 0.68 42.56 1.24
N LYS A 203 -0.17 43.53 0.85
CA LYS A 203 -1.21 44.07 1.73
C LYS A 203 -2.32 43.03 1.96
N LYS A 204 -2.79 42.39 0.88
CA LYS A 204 -3.78 41.31 0.97
C LYS A 204 -3.26 40.09 1.72
N GLU A 205 -2.00 39.72 1.47
CA GLU A 205 -1.35 38.63 2.21
C GLU A 205 -1.34 38.94 3.72
N ASN A 206 -0.87 40.13 4.11
CA ASN A 206 -0.81 40.51 5.52
C ASN A 206 -2.19 40.51 6.20
N GLU A 207 -3.25 40.92 5.50
CA GLU A 207 -4.61 40.91 6.05
C GLU A 207 -5.09 39.47 6.37
N ILE A 208 -4.84 38.53 5.44
CA ILE A 208 -5.21 37.12 5.61
C ILE A 208 -4.42 36.48 6.75
N LEU A 209 -3.11 36.76 6.82
CA LEU A 209 -2.24 36.22 7.87
C LEU A 209 -2.66 36.72 9.26
N LYS A 210 -3.01 38.00 9.40
CA LYS A 210 -3.45 38.58 10.68
C LYS A 210 -4.80 38.04 11.16
N LYS A 211 -5.73 37.77 10.24
CA LYS A 211 -7.08 37.27 10.57
C LYS A 211 -7.12 35.76 10.85
N THR A 212 -6.08 35.02 10.49
CA THR A 212 -6.01 33.57 10.68
C THR A 212 -5.45 33.25 12.07
N LYS A 213 -6.32 32.78 12.97
CA LYS A 213 -5.96 32.44 14.37
C LYS A 213 -6.05 30.94 14.70
N ASN A 214 -6.74 30.17 13.87
CA ASN A 214 -6.82 28.72 13.95
C ASN A 214 -6.35 28.13 12.61
N PHE A 215 -5.51 27.10 12.64
CA PHE A 215 -4.84 26.55 11.48
C PHE A 215 -5.30 25.12 11.12
N ASP A 216 -6.30 24.57 11.81
CA ASP A 216 -6.95 23.31 11.40
C ASP A 216 -8.09 23.58 10.40
N PHE A 217 -7.69 23.79 9.14
CA PHE A 217 -8.60 24.18 8.06
C PHE A 217 -9.62 23.10 7.70
N VAL A 218 -9.28 21.82 7.82
CA VAL A 218 -10.21 20.74 7.47
C VAL A 218 -11.18 20.49 8.61
N ALA A 219 -10.69 20.45 9.86
CA ALA A 219 -11.56 20.24 11.01
C ALA A 219 -12.56 21.37 11.22
N LYS A 220 -12.19 22.61 10.88
CA LYS A 220 -13.11 23.74 10.95
C LYS A 220 -14.31 23.58 10.01
N LEU A 221 -14.18 22.81 8.92
CA LEU A 221 -15.25 22.58 7.96
C LEU A 221 -16.00 21.27 8.21
N LEU A 222 -15.32 20.23 8.68
CA LEU A 222 -15.89 18.88 8.75
C LEU A 222 -15.87 18.25 10.13
N GLY A 223 -15.20 18.84 11.10
CA GLY A 223 -15.04 18.28 12.43
C GLY A 223 -16.34 18.11 13.18
N SER A 224 -16.29 17.32 14.25
CA SER A 224 -17.47 17.00 15.08
C SER A 224 -18.23 18.24 15.58
N LYS A 225 -17.52 19.33 15.89
CA LYS A 225 -18.10 20.61 16.33
C LYS A 225 -18.49 21.56 15.18
N ALA A 226 -18.18 21.21 13.92
CA ALA A 226 -18.51 22.04 12.76
C ALA A 226 -20.00 21.93 12.42
N PRO A 227 -20.64 23.03 11.97
CA PRO A 227 -22.04 22.99 11.54
C PRO A 227 -22.21 22.04 10.34
N ASN A 228 -23.41 21.47 10.19
CA ASN A 228 -23.69 20.61 9.03
C ASN A 228 -23.56 21.39 7.70
N GLU A 229 -23.98 22.65 7.67
CA GLU A 229 -23.84 23.50 6.49
C GLU A 229 -22.46 24.14 6.44
N ILE A 230 -21.75 23.88 5.34
CA ILE A 230 -20.47 24.51 5.05
C ILE A 230 -20.74 25.72 4.18
N ARG A 231 -20.55 26.91 4.74
CA ARG A 231 -20.85 28.18 4.08
C ARG A 231 -19.57 28.89 3.61
N SER A 232 -19.69 29.60 2.50
CA SER A 232 -18.65 30.51 2.01
C SER A 232 -18.49 31.71 2.95
N GLN A 233 -17.45 32.52 2.74
CA GLN A 233 -17.27 33.81 3.43
C GLN A 233 -18.45 34.79 3.22
N GLN A 234 -19.25 34.59 2.16
CA GLN A 234 -20.42 35.41 1.83
C GLN A 234 -21.73 34.79 2.34
N GLY A 235 -21.67 33.73 3.16
CA GLY A 235 -22.85 33.08 3.74
C GLY A 235 -23.56 32.08 2.82
N LYS A 236 -23.22 32.00 1.52
CA LYS A 236 -23.75 30.97 0.60
C LYS A 236 -23.39 29.56 1.06
N VAL A 237 -24.36 28.66 1.15
CA VAL A 237 -24.13 27.22 1.41
C VAL A 237 -23.38 26.62 0.22
N LEU A 238 -22.22 26.02 0.51
CA LEU A 238 -21.35 25.36 -0.47
C LEU A 238 -21.60 23.85 -0.47
N PHE A 239 -21.64 23.25 0.72
CA PHE A 239 -21.80 21.81 0.91
C PHE A 239 -22.54 21.52 2.21
N GLU A 240 -22.98 20.27 2.38
CA GLU A 240 -23.49 19.74 3.64
C GLU A 240 -22.61 18.56 4.07
N LYS A 241 -22.12 18.60 5.31
CA LYS A 241 -21.28 17.56 5.91
C LYS A 241 -21.93 16.18 5.84
N ASN A 242 -23.23 16.08 6.16
CA ASN A 242 -23.96 14.82 6.10
C ASN A 242 -24.08 14.26 4.67
N LYS A 243 -24.23 15.12 3.64
CA LYS A 243 -24.22 14.68 2.23
C LYS A 243 -22.85 14.13 1.82
N ILE A 244 -21.77 14.76 2.27
CA ILE A 244 -20.41 14.26 2.04
C ILE A 244 -20.21 12.89 2.72
N ARG A 245 -20.63 12.75 3.98
CA ARG A 245 -20.58 11.47 4.72
C ARG A 245 -21.34 10.36 3.99
N LEU A 246 -22.57 10.63 3.56
CA LEU A 246 -23.39 9.66 2.81
C LEU A 246 -22.75 9.23 1.48
N GLN A 247 -22.16 10.18 0.74
CA GLN A 247 -21.45 9.87 -0.51
C GLN A 247 -20.21 9.01 -0.28
N LEU A 248 -19.45 9.28 0.79
CA LEU A 248 -18.30 8.48 1.18
C LEU A 248 -18.72 7.08 1.63
N ASN A 249 -19.72 6.95 2.50
CA ASN A 249 -20.23 5.65 2.94
C ASN A 249 -20.73 4.81 1.77
N LYS A 250 -21.40 5.43 0.78
CA LYS A 250 -21.80 4.75 -0.45
C LYS A 250 -20.58 4.22 -1.23
N ALA A 251 -19.53 5.04 -1.37
CA ALA A 251 -18.33 4.64 -2.09
C ALA A 251 -17.59 3.47 -1.39
N TYR A 252 -17.51 3.46 -0.06
CA TYR A 252 -16.90 2.36 0.70
C TYR A 252 -17.66 1.04 0.58
N ASN A 253 -18.97 1.13 0.34
CA ASN A 253 -19.83 -0.04 0.18
C ASN A 253 -19.86 -0.62 -1.24
N TYR A 254 -19.12 -0.04 -2.19
CA TYR A 254 -18.98 -0.63 -3.52
C TYR A 254 -18.30 -1.99 -3.43
N LYS A 255 -19.00 -3.02 -3.91
CA LYS A 255 -18.50 -4.40 -3.94
C LYS A 255 -17.52 -4.65 -5.09
N TYR A 256 -17.44 -3.71 -6.03
CA TYR A 256 -16.54 -3.76 -7.17
C TYR A 256 -15.99 -2.38 -7.49
N MET A 257 -14.66 -2.26 -7.52
CA MET A 257 -13.94 -1.10 -8.08
C MET A 257 -12.89 -1.61 -9.06
N LEU A 258 -12.59 -0.81 -10.07
CA LEU A 258 -11.63 -1.18 -11.10
C LEU A 258 -10.21 -1.15 -10.53
N VAL A 259 -9.55 -2.31 -10.56
CA VAL A 259 -8.11 -2.46 -10.29
C VAL A 259 -7.50 -3.16 -11.50
N SER A 260 -6.55 -2.47 -12.14
CA SER A 260 -5.72 -2.99 -13.23
C SER A 260 -4.31 -3.25 -12.69
N ARG A 261 -3.64 -4.25 -13.26
CA ARG A 261 -2.24 -4.56 -12.95
C ARG A 261 -1.40 -4.31 -14.19
N ASP A 262 -0.31 -3.57 -14.04
CA ASP A 262 0.63 -3.37 -15.14
C ASP A 262 1.23 -4.72 -15.57
N THR A 263 1.21 -4.95 -16.88
CA THR A 263 1.74 -6.17 -17.48
C THR A 263 3.12 -5.88 -18.05
N THR A 264 4.10 -6.68 -17.66
CA THR A 264 5.49 -6.41 -18.02
C THR A 264 6.17 -7.63 -18.62
N THR A 265 7.20 -7.38 -19.43
CA THR A 265 8.19 -8.41 -19.77
C THR A 265 9.47 -8.05 -19.05
N LYS A 266 10.20 -9.06 -18.58
CA LYS A 266 11.44 -8.86 -17.83
C LYS A 266 12.61 -8.65 -18.79
N ASN A 267 13.49 -7.74 -18.39
CA ASN A 267 14.82 -7.53 -18.98
C ASN A 267 15.83 -7.39 -17.83
N GLN A 268 15.89 -8.41 -16.99
CA GLN A 268 16.71 -8.43 -15.77
C GLN A 268 17.70 -9.61 -15.83
N GLU A 269 17.98 -10.26 -14.70
CA GLU A 269 18.90 -11.39 -14.58
C GLU A 269 18.52 -12.55 -15.51
N MET A 270 19.52 -13.27 -16.01
CA MET A 270 19.30 -14.46 -16.84
C MET A 270 19.17 -15.75 -16.02
N PHE A 271 19.86 -15.80 -14.88
CA PHE A 271 19.95 -16.93 -13.95
C PHE A 271 20.51 -16.45 -12.61
N GLY A 272 20.47 -17.30 -11.58
CA GLY A 272 21.10 -17.01 -10.30
C GLY A 272 22.62 -16.83 -10.43
N MET A 273 23.17 -15.82 -9.78
CA MET A 273 24.59 -15.47 -9.90
C MET A 273 25.55 -16.46 -9.23
N THR A 274 25.05 -17.32 -8.34
CA THR A 274 25.87 -18.33 -7.67
C THR A 274 26.35 -19.38 -8.66
N ILE A 275 27.67 -19.56 -8.72
CA ILE A 275 28.31 -20.62 -9.48
C ILE A 275 28.38 -21.86 -8.60
N TYR A 276 27.82 -22.96 -9.09
CA TYR A 276 27.86 -24.25 -8.45
C TYR A 276 28.94 -25.14 -9.09
N PRO A 277 29.61 -26.00 -8.31
CA PRO A 277 30.57 -26.94 -8.86
C PRO A 277 29.88 -27.98 -9.74
N ARG A 278 30.67 -28.76 -10.49
CA ARG A 278 30.19 -29.93 -11.24
C ARG A 278 29.48 -30.93 -10.30
N ALA A 279 28.54 -31.72 -10.84
CA ALA A 279 27.63 -32.56 -10.07
C ALA A 279 28.33 -33.47 -9.04
N GLU A 280 29.48 -34.05 -9.39
CA GLU A 280 30.27 -34.90 -8.48
C GLU A 280 30.70 -34.20 -7.18
N ARG A 281 30.96 -32.89 -7.25
CA ARG A 281 31.45 -32.06 -6.14
C ARG A 281 30.34 -31.21 -5.51
N ASP A 282 29.14 -31.21 -6.07
CA ASP A 282 28.00 -30.49 -5.51
C ASP A 282 27.35 -31.32 -4.40
N ILE A 283 27.04 -30.69 -3.28
CA ILE A 283 26.39 -31.35 -2.13
C ILE A 283 24.98 -31.82 -2.51
N ALA A 284 24.27 -31.04 -3.34
CA ALA A 284 22.90 -31.37 -3.74
C ALA A 284 22.83 -32.45 -4.84
N LYS A 285 23.92 -32.67 -5.60
CA LYS A 285 24.09 -33.63 -6.72
C LYS A 285 22.99 -33.64 -7.81
N SER A 286 22.04 -32.71 -7.77
CA SER A 286 20.79 -32.74 -8.56
C SER A 286 20.51 -31.43 -9.30
N ARG A 287 21.42 -30.45 -9.23
CA ARG A 287 21.26 -29.16 -9.87
C ARG A 287 21.31 -29.28 -11.38
N LYS A 288 20.33 -28.70 -12.07
CA LYS A 288 20.39 -28.48 -13.52
C LYS A 288 21.27 -27.27 -13.79
N LEU A 289 22.53 -27.53 -14.14
CA LEU A 289 23.53 -26.49 -14.39
C LEU A 289 23.37 -25.87 -15.78
N ILE A 290 23.73 -24.60 -15.87
CA ILE A 290 23.78 -23.81 -17.11
C ILE A 290 25.25 -23.45 -17.35
N GLU A 291 25.72 -23.64 -18.59
CA GLU A 291 27.09 -23.31 -18.97
C GLU A 291 27.44 -21.85 -18.65
N LYS A 292 28.65 -21.62 -18.13
CA LYS A 292 29.15 -20.26 -17.84
C LYS A 292 29.40 -19.45 -19.11
N ARG A 293 29.79 -20.13 -20.18
CA ARG A 293 29.96 -19.61 -21.53
C ARG A 293 29.87 -20.76 -22.53
N LYS A 294 29.60 -20.45 -23.79
CA LYS A 294 29.52 -21.45 -24.86
C LYS A 294 30.79 -22.33 -24.88
N GLY A 295 30.61 -23.64 -24.82
CA GLY A 295 31.71 -24.62 -24.85
C GLY A 295 32.33 -24.92 -23.49
N PHE A 296 31.81 -24.34 -22.40
CA PHE A 296 32.24 -24.67 -21.04
C PHE A 296 31.26 -25.67 -20.44
N SER A 297 31.47 -26.95 -20.75
CA SER A 297 30.64 -28.04 -20.23
C SER A 297 30.52 -27.96 -18.71
N THR A 298 29.29 -28.10 -18.23
CA THR A 298 28.96 -28.09 -16.80
C THR A 298 29.57 -29.27 -16.05
N ASP A 299 29.90 -30.35 -16.76
CA ASP A 299 30.51 -31.56 -16.19
C ASP A 299 31.95 -31.31 -15.73
N ILE A 300 32.65 -30.37 -16.34
CA ILE A 300 34.03 -30.01 -15.98
C ILE A 300 34.03 -28.75 -15.12
N TYR A 301 33.31 -27.72 -15.55
CA TYR A 301 33.47 -26.35 -15.07
C TYR A 301 32.39 -25.90 -14.07
N GLY A 302 31.42 -26.76 -13.75
CA GLY A 302 30.24 -26.36 -13.01
C GLY A 302 29.39 -25.34 -13.80
N GLY A 303 28.50 -24.63 -13.12
CA GLY A 303 27.63 -23.69 -13.82
C GLY A 303 26.68 -22.89 -12.93
N TYR A 304 25.85 -22.09 -13.59
CA TYR A 304 24.76 -21.37 -12.95
C TYR A 304 23.52 -22.24 -12.81
N THR A 305 22.53 -21.80 -12.04
CA THR A 305 21.21 -22.48 -11.95
C THR A 305 20.08 -21.46 -11.95
N GLY A 306 18.84 -21.95 -12.10
CA GLY A 306 17.64 -21.13 -11.96
C GLY A 306 17.45 -20.15 -13.11
N THR A 307 17.19 -20.66 -14.31
CA THR A 307 16.91 -19.83 -15.50
C THR A 307 15.72 -18.90 -15.26
N ALA A 308 15.96 -17.59 -15.35
CA ALA A 308 14.91 -16.60 -15.33
C ALA A 308 14.10 -16.62 -16.64
N ALA A 309 12.83 -16.24 -16.57
CA ALA A 309 11.99 -16.10 -17.75
C ALA A 309 11.88 -14.62 -18.14
N ALA A 310 11.92 -14.34 -19.45
CA ALA A 310 11.64 -13.00 -19.97
C ALA A 310 10.13 -12.71 -19.97
N TYR A 311 9.34 -13.72 -20.29
CA TYR A 311 7.88 -13.71 -20.36
C TYR A 311 7.39 -15.17 -20.51
N MET A 312 6.10 -15.38 -20.73
CA MET A 312 5.51 -16.70 -20.96
C MET A 312 5.00 -16.86 -22.40
N ALA A 313 4.80 -18.10 -22.82
CA ALA A 313 4.05 -18.46 -24.01
C ALA A 313 2.91 -19.41 -23.62
N ILE A 314 1.81 -19.38 -24.36
CA ILE A 314 0.75 -20.39 -24.27
C ILE A 314 0.88 -21.30 -25.48
N VAL A 315 0.97 -22.60 -25.21
CA VAL A 315 1.08 -23.64 -26.23
C VAL A 315 -0.05 -24.65 -26.07
N ARG A 316 -0.48 -25.24 -27.18
CA ARG A 316 -1.34 -26.43 -27.20
C ARG A 316 -0.45 -27.64 -27.46
N ILE A 317 -0.34 -28.53 -26.48
CA ILE A 317 0.40 -29.78 -26.60
C ILE A 317 -0.56 -30.84 -27.10
N ASN A 318 -0.26 -31.40 -28.27
CA ASN A 318 -1.05 -32.45 -28.91
C ASN A 318 -0.53 -33.81 -28.41
N LYS A 319 -1.39 -34.53 -27.69
CA LYS A 319 -1.12 -35.89 -27.18
C LYS A 319 -1.88 -36.92 -27.99
N THR A 320 -1.50 -38.20 -27.85
CA THR A 320 -2.11 -39.31 -28.60
C THR A 320 -3.64 -39.39 -28.45
N LYS A 321 -4.21 -39.00 -27.31
CA LYS A 321 -5.65 -39.11 -27.03
C LYS A 321 -6.32 -37.78 -26.67
N SER A 322 -5.58 -36.67 -26.60
CA SER A 322 -6.11 -35.39 -26.13
C SER A 322 -5.19 -34.23 -26.50
N SER A 323 -5.66 -33.00 -26.29
CA SER A 323 -4.82 -31.81 -26.32
C SER A 323 -4.82 -31.13 -24.96
N GLN A 324 -3.76 -30.41 -24.65
CA GLN A 324 -3.62 -29.69 -23.38
C GLN A 324 -2.99 -28.32 -23.62
N TYR A 325 -3.69 -27.26 -23.19
CA TYR A 325 -3.10 -25.93 -23.18
C TYR A 325 -2.21 -25.76 -21.95
N LYS A 326 -1.02 -25.21 -22.15
CA LYS A 326 -0.02 -25.04 -21.09
C LYS A 326 0.69 -23.71 -21.21
N VAL A 327 0.95 -23.09 -20.06
CA VAL A 327 1.81 -21.91 -19.95
C VAL A 327 3.26 -22.38 -19.83
N ILE A 328 4.13 -21.86 -20.68
CA ILE A 328 5.56 -22.20 -20.74
C ILE A 328 6.39 -20.93 -20.55
N ALA A 329 7.45 -21.03 -19.76
CA ALA A 329 8.39 -19.93 -19.58
C ALA A 329 9.29 -19.79 -20.81
N VAL A 330 9.45 -18.56 -21.31
CA VAL A 330 10.43 -18.25 -22.35
C VAL A 330 11.71 -17.76 -21.68
N PRO A 331 12.85 -18.49 -21.81
CA PRO A 331 14.08 -18.17 -21.09
C PRO A 331 14.62 -16.78 -21.42
N MET A 332 15.05 -16.05 -20.38
CA MET A 332 15.65 -14.73 -20.51
C MET A 332 16.91 -14.74 -21.39
N THR A 333 17.69 -15.82 -21.34
CA THR A 333 18.88 -16.06 -22.18
C THR A 333 18.57 -16.09 -23.68
N LYS A 334 17.31 -16.33 -24.07
CA LYS A 334 16.90 -16.40 -25.49
C LYS A 334 16.26 -15.11 -25.99
N ARG A 335 16.06 -14.10 -25.14
CA ARG A 335 15.39 -12.84 -25.49
C ARG A 335 16.07 -12.11 -26.65
N ALA A 336 17.40 -12.03 -26.65
CA ALA A 336 18.13 -11.33 -27.72
C ALA A 336 17.93 -11.98 -29.10
N ILE A 337 17.96 -13.32 -29.15
CA ILE A 337 17.70 -14.10 -30.36
C ILE A 337 16.25 -13.89 -30.83
N LEU A 338 15.30 -13.92 -29.89
CA LEU A 338 13.88 -13.70 -30.19
C LEU A 338 13.58 -12.27 -30.66
N ASN A 339 14.20 -11.25 -30.07
CA ASN A 339 14.07 -9.86 -30.54
C ASN A 339 14.61 -9.69 -31.98
N LYS A 340 15.71 -10.37 -32.32
CA LYS A 340 16.24 -10.37 -33.69
C LYS A 340 15.25 -11.06 -34.64
N ALA A 341 14.76 -12.23 -34.26
CA ALA A 341 13.77 -12.97 -35.03
C ALA A 341 12.45 -12.19 -35.23
N GLU A 342 12.02 -11.40 -34.24
CA GLU A 342 10.85 -10.52 -34.32
C GLU A 342 11.01 -9.46 -35.40
N LYS A 343 12.20 -8.82 -35.48
CA LYS A 343 12.52 -7.84 -36.54
C LYS A 343 12.60 -8.47 -37.93
N GLU A 344 12.99 -9.74 -38.01
CA GLU A 344 13.13 -10.50 -39.26
C GLU A 344 11.85 -11.23 -39.68
N GLY A 345 10.73 -11.06 -38.95
CA GLY A 345 9.45 -11.74 -39.24
C GLY A 345 9.44 -13.25 -38.95
N ASN A 346 10.44 -13.78 -38.24
CA ASN A 346 10.65 -15.21 -37.99
C ASN A 346 10.40 -15.63 -36.53
N TYR A 347 9.76 -14.78 -35.73
CA TYR A 347 9.60 -14.98 -34.28
C TYR A 347 9.02 -16.35 -33.91
N GLU A 348 7.87 -16.73 -34.47
CA GLU A 348 7.17 -17.98 -34.10
C GLU A 348 7.98 -19.23 -34.44
N LYS A 349 8.69 -19.22 -35.59
CA LYS A 349 9.58 -20.31 -36.00
C LYS A 349 10.71 -20.50 -34.99
N ILE A 350 11.38 -19.41 -34.61
CA ILE A 350 12.50 -19.44 -33.67
C ILE A 350 12.02 -19.77 -32.24
N LEU A 351 10.86 -19.27 -31.83
CA LEU A 351 10.25 -19.63 -30.56
C LEU A 351 9.93 -21.12 -30.50
N LYS A 352 9.36 -21.69 -31.57
CA LYS A 352 9.08 -23.13 -31.65
C LYS A 352 10.36 -23.95 -31.49
N GLN A 353 11.46 -23.55 -32.13
CA GLN A 353 12.76 -24.20 -31.96
C GLN A 353 13.28 -24.12 -30.51
N ILE A 354 13.16 -22.96 -29.87
CA ILE A 354 13.60 -22.76 -28.48
C ILE A 354 12.81 -23.62 -27.49
N LEU A 355 11.50 -23.78 -27.70
CA LEU A 355 10.62 -24.51 -26.79
C LEU A 355 10.58 -26.03 -27.04
N SER A 356 10.95 -26.47 -28.25
CA SER A 356 10.89 -27.89 -28.63
C SER A 356 11.65 -28.83 -27.69
N PRO A 357 12.90 -28.55 -27.27
CA PRO A 357 13.65 -29.42 -26.37
C PRO A 357 12.93 -29.69 -25.05
N SER A 358 12.32 -28.66 -24.45
CA SER A 358 11.66 -28.78 -23.15
C SER A 358 10.25 -29.36 -23.22
N ILE A 359 9.56 -29.22 -24.35
CA ILE A 359 8.18 -29.70 -24.53
C ILE A 359 8.15 -31.14 -25.06
N LEU A 360 8.97 -31.44 -26.09
CA LEU A 360 8.91 -32.72 -26.81
C LEU A 360 9.81 -33.79 -26.22
N TYR A 361 10.91 -33.41 -25.55
CA TYR A 361 11.91 -34.35 -25.08
C TYR A 361 12.06 -34.32 -23.56
N ASN A 362 12.48 -35.44 -22.97
CA ASN A 362 12.83 -35.54 -21.56
C ASN A 362 14.30 -35.12 -21.33
N ASP A 363 14.74 -35.12 -20.07
CA ASP A 363 16.10 -34.72 -19.69
C ASP A 363 17.20 -35.62 -20.30
N LYS A 364 16.85 -36.80 -20.82
CA LYS A 364 17.75 -37.73 -21.53
C LYS A 364 17.70 -37.55 -23.06
N GLY A 365 17.02 -36.53 -23.56
CA GLY A 365 16.85 -36.27 -24.99
C GLY A 365 15.90 -37.25 -25.71
N LYS A 366 15.19 -38.11 -24.99
CA LYS A 366 14.20 -39.03 -25.59
C LYS A 366 12.83 -38.33 -25.71
N PRO A 367 12.04 -38.62 -26.76
CA PRO A 367 10.67 -38.10 -26.87
C PRO A 367 9.84 -38.41 -25.63
N LYS A 368 9.07 -37.43 -25.15
CA LYS A 368 8.16 -37.61 -24.01
C LYS A 368 7.01 -38.51 -24.43
N ALA A 369 6.76 -39.55 -23.64
CA ALA A 369 5.70 -40.51 -23.88
C ALA A 369 4.34 -39.79 -24.05
N GLY A 370 3.65 -40.10 -25.15
CA GLY A 370 2.31 -39.58 -25.45
C GLY A 370 2.27 -38.13 -25.95
N VAL A 371 3.40 -37.43 -26.13
CA VAL A 371 3.45 -36.10 -26.74
C VAL A 371 3.84 -36.22 -28.21
N ILE A 372 2.97 -35.77 -29.12
CA ILE A 372 3.17 -35.88 -30.57
C ILE A 372 3.79 -34.58 -31.11
N SER A 373 3.14 -33.46 -30.83
CA SER A 373 3.52 -32.15 -31.33
C SER A 373 3.02 -31.05 -30.41
N PHE A 374 3.37 -29.80 -30.73
CA PHE A 374 2.73 -28.65 -30.09
C PHE A 374 2.59 -27.48 -31.05
N ASP A 375 1.59 -26.66 -30.78
CA ASP A 375 1.27 -25.43 -31.48
C ASP A 375 1.46 -24.25 -30.53
N ILE A 376 1.98 -23.14 -31.05
CA ILE A 376 2.07 -21.89 -30.29
C ILE A 376 0.75 -21.16 -30.47
N ILE A 377 0.02 -21.00 -29.38
CA ILE A 377 -1.29 -20.30 -29.36
C ILE A 377 -1.06 -18.81 -29.09
N LYS A 378 -0.11 -18.50 -28.20
CA LYS A 378 0.33 -17.12 -27.96
C LYS A 378 1.80 -17.11 -27.60
N GLY A 379 2.64 -16.62 -28.51
CA GLY A 379 4.09 -16.67 -28.34
C GLY A 379 4.67 -15.66 -27.34
N LYS A 380 3.89 -14.67 -26.91
CA LYS A 380 4.34 -13.60 -25.98
C LYS A 380 3.20 -13.21 -25.05
N VAL A 381 3.27 -13.68 -23.81
CA VAL A 381 2.33 -13.42 -22.71
C VAL A 381 3.13 -12.78 -21.57
N PRO A 382 2.86 -11.52 -21.22
CA PRO A 382 3.60 -10.81 -20.19
C PRO A 382 3.26 -11.33 -18.79
N TYR A 383 4.13 -11.00 -17.82
CA TYR A 383 3.82 -11.13 -16.41
C TYR A 383 2.58 -10.29 -16.06
N ASN A 384 1.85 -10.73 -15.04
CA ASN A 384 0.59 -10.14 -14.59
C ASN A 384 -0.54 -10.15 -15.63
N GLN A 385 -0.41 -10.90 -16.74
CA GLN A 385 -1.53 -11.09 -17.65
C GLN A 385 -2.72 -11.68 -16.90
N VAL A 386 -3.87 -10.99 -16.94
CA VAL A 386 -5.12 -11.47 -16.37
C VAL A 386 -5.68 -12.57 -17.27
N VAL A 387 -6.05 -13.68 -16.64
CA VAL A 387 -6.62 -14.86 -17.26
C VAL A 387 -7.89 -15.24 -16.54
N GLN A 388 -8.94 -15.53 -17.30
CA GLN A 388 -10.20 -16.10 -16.82
C GLN A 388 -10.32 -17.53 -17.37
N ASP A 389 -10.32 -18.52 -16.49
CA ASP A 389 -10.53 -19.93 -16.84
C ASP A 389 -11.72 -20.47 -16.02
N GLY A 390 -12.88 -20.62 -16.67
CA GLY A 390 -14.14 -20.89 -15.99
C GLY A 390 -14.48 -19.81 -14.95
N ASN A 391 -14.64 -20.21 -13.68
CA ASN A 391 -14.90 -19.30 -12.55
C ASN A 391 -13.62 -18.74 -11.88
N LYS A 392 -12.43 -19.19 -12.31
CA LYS A 392 -11.14 -18.77 -11.77
C LYS A 392 -10.64 -17.55 -12.56
N LYS A 393 -10.33 -16.47 -11.83
CA LYS A 393 -9.70 -15.27 -12.38
C LYS A 393 -8.35 -15.08 -11.69
N PHE A 394 -7.27 -15.02 -12.45
CA PHE A 394 -5.91 -15.00 -11.89
C PHE A 394 -4.93 -14.21 -12.77
N LEU A 395 -3.83 -13.79 -12.14
CA LEU A 395 -2.68 -13.19 -12.80
C LEU A 395 -1.63 -14.29 -13.05
N LEU A 396 -1.05 -14.30 -14.25
CA LEU A 396 0.13 -15.13 -14.53
C LEU A 396 1.40 -14.48 -13.97
N LYS A 397 1.95 -15.01 -12.87
CA LYS A 397 3.23 -14.54 -12.30
C LYS A 397 4.44 -15.31 -12.80
N SER A 398 4.25 -16.53 -13.30
CA SER A 398 5.24 -17.30 -14.05
C SER A 398 4.54 -18.46 -14.75
N ALA A 399 5.29 -19.42 -15.27
CA ALA A 399 4.74 -20.67 -15.81
C ALA A 399 4.24 -21.67 -14.72
N ILE A 400 4.53 -21.41 -13.44
CA ILE A 400 4.14 -22.28 -12.32
C ILE A 400 3.43 -21.54 -11.18
N TYR A 401 3.56 -20.21 -11.08
CA TYR A 401 2.95 -19.38 -10.04
C TYR A 401 1.82 -18.54 -10.59
N LEU A 402 0.70 -18.56 -9.86
CA LEU A 402 -0.48 -17.76 -10.07
C LEU A 402 -0.64 -16.76 -8.93
N CYS A 403 -1.37 -15.68 -9.17
CA CYS A 403 -1.92 -14.84 -8.10
C CYS A 403 -3.42 -14.68 -8.31
N ASN A 404 -4.14 -14.47 -7.21
CA ASN A 404 -5.53 -14.06 -7.27
C ASN A 404 -5.65 -12.75 -8.08
N ALA A 405 -6.74 -12.59 -8.83
CA ALA A 405 -7.06 -11.38 -9.58
C ALA A 405 -8.45 -10.83 -9.21
N LYS A 406 -8.93 -11.17 -8.01
CA LYS A 406 -10.18 -10.66 -7.42
C LYS A 406 -9.84 -9.92 -6.13
N GLN A 407 -10.49 -8.79 -5.91
CA GLN A 407 -10.35 -8.00 -4.69
C GLN A 407 -11.30 -8.55 -3.63
N LEU A 408 -10.81 -8.79 -2.43
CA LEU A 408 -11.65 -9.19 -1.29
C LEU A 408 -12.43 -7.97 -0.79
N VAL A 409 -13.71 -8.13 -0.51
CA VAL A 409 -14.54 -7.10 0.11
C VAL A 409 -15.19 -7.68 1.34
N LEU A 410 -14.96 -7.04 2.47
CA LEU A 410 -15.51 -7.39 3.77
C LEU A 410 -16.58 -6.38 4.20
N SER A 411 -17.34 -6.74 5.23
CA SER A 411 -18.29 -5.86 5.91
C SER A 411 -17.61 -4.65 6.56
N GLU A 412 -18.39 -3.62 6.88
CA GLU A 412 -17.88 -2.44 7.60
C GLU A 412 -17.43 -2.85 9.01
N GLU A 413 -18.16 -3.78 9.63
CA GLU A 413 -17.87 -4.37 10.93
C GLU A 413 -16.52 -5.10 10.91
N ALA A 414 -16.27 -5.97 9.93
CA ALA A 414 -14.99 -6.66 9.81
C ALA A 414 -13.84 -5.67 9.55
N MET A 415 -14.05 -4.66 8.69
CA MET A 415 -13.05 -3.62 8.44
C MET A 415 -12.73 -2.80 9.70
N ARG A 416 -13.73 -2.48 10.51
CA ARG A 416 -13.57 -1.82 11.81
C ARG A 416 -12.70 -2.66 12.75
N VAL A 417 -13.04 -3.95 12.88
CA VAL A 417 -12.33 -4.91 13.75
C VAL A 417 -10.88 -5.10 13.34
N ILE A 418 -10.62 -5.37 12.05
CA ILE A 418 -9.27 -5.58 11.51
C ILE A 418 -8.38 -4.33 11.67
N THR A 419 -8.99 -3.14 11.72
CA THR A 419 -8.26 -1.88 11.93
C THR A 419 -8.11 -1.50 13.39
N GLY A 420 -8.48 -2.37 14.33
CA GLY A 420 -8.25 -2.21 15.76
C GLY A 420 -9.26 -1.32 16.47
N HIS A 421 -10.43 -1.08 15.88
CA HIS A 421 -11.49 -0.26 16.47
C HIS A 421 -12.54 -1.16 17.14
N TRP A 422 -12.27 -1.63 18.35
CA TRP A 422 -13.14 -2.54 19.09
C TRP A 422 -14.38 -1.82 19.66
N LEU A 423 -15.52 -2.51 19.75
CA LEU A 423 -16.68 -1.96 20.46
C LEU A 423 -16.45 -1.93 21.98
N ASP A 424 -15.87 -3.02 22.49
CA ASP A 424 -15.57 -3.25 23.91
C ASP A 424 -14.48 -4.33 24.02
N SER A 425 -13.68 -4.32 25.09
CA SER A 425 -12.66 -5.35 25.34
C SER A 425 -13.28 -6.75 25.45
N ASP A 426 -14.46 -6.84 26.05
CA ASP A 426 -15.12 -8.13 26.31
C ASP A 426 -15.68 -8.79 25.05
N LYS A 427 -15.89 -8.00 23.98
CA LYS A 427 -16.41 -8.47 22.69
C LYS A 427 -15.33 -8.79 21.67
N GLN A 428 -14.08 -8.42 21.97
CA GLN A 428 -12.95 -8.53 21.05
C GLN A 428 -12.80 -9.93 20.47
N ASP A 429 -12.94 -10.96 21.31
CA ASP A 429 -12.78 -12.34 20.86
C ASP A 429 -13.86 -12.74 19.85
N GLN A 430 -15.13 -12.48 20.15
CA GLN A 430 -16.25 -12.80 19.28
C GLN A 430 -16.17 -12.03 17.96
N GLU A 431 -15.82 -10.73 18.00
CA GLU A 431 -15.64 -9.92 16.80
C GLU A 431 -14.57 -10.51 15.85
N LEU A 432 -13.49 -11.07 16.40
CA LEU A 432 -12.45 -11.74 15.62
C LEU A 432 -12.94 -13.07 15.02
N LEU A 433 -13.78 -13.83 15.73
CA LEU A 433 -14.39 -15.04 15.20
C LEU A 433 -15.32 -14.71 14.03
N ASP A 434 -16.14 -13.67 14.15
CA ASP A 434 -17.07 -13.23 13.11
C ASP A 434 -16.32 -12.80 11.83
N VAL A 435 -15.18 -12.10 11.98
CA VAL A 435 -14.32 -11.75 10.85
C VAL A 435 -13.75 -12.99 10.17
N TYR A 436 -13.28 -13.98 10.94
CA TYR A 436 -12.76 -15.23 10.38
C TYR A 436 -13.85 -15.96 9.57
N ASP A 437 -15.07 -16.00 10.09
CA ASP A 437 -16.22 -16.63 9.45
C ASP A 437 -16.67 -15.91 8.19
N GLU A 438 -16.67 -14.57 8.19
CA GLU A 438 -16.91 -13.80 6.96
C GLU A 438 -15.82 -14.11 5.91
N VAL A 439 -14.56 -14.23 6.30
CA VAL A 439 -13.47 -14.60 5.37
C VAL A 439 -13.70 -16.01 4.78
N LEU A 440 -14.14 -16.98 5.60
CA LEU A 440 -14.53 -18.32 5.12
C LEU A 440 -15.71 -18.24 4.11
N GLU A 441 -16.72 -17.43 4.39
CA GLU A 441 -17.84 -17.20 3.47
C GLU A 441 -17.34 -16.63 2.12
N LYS A 442 -16.43 -15.65 2.15
CA LYS A 442 -15.91 -15.03 0.92
C LYS A 442 -15.05 -15.99 0.10
N ILE A 443 -14.18 -16.79 0.74
CA ILE A 443 -13.31 -17.74 0.03
C ILE A 443 -14.13 -18.85 -0.65
N ASP A 444 -15.21 -19.30 -0.02
CA ASP A 444 -16.10 -20.32 -0.57
C ASP A 444 -16.84 -19.81 -1.79
N ARG A 445 -17.44 -18.62 -1.69
CA ARG A 445 -18.27 -18.05 -2.77
C ARG A 445 -17.46 -17.48 -3.93
N TYR A 446 -16.37 -16.77 -3.64
CA TYR A 446 -15.76 -15.88 -4.62
C TYR A 446 -14.35 -16.26 -5.05
N LEU A 447 -13.64 -17.09 -4.29
CA LEU A 447 -12.20 -17.34 -4.50
C LEU A 447 -11.85 -18.82 -4.81
N PRO A 448 -12.37 -19.40 -5.92
CA PRO A 448 -12.12 -20.80 -6.31
C PRO A 448 -10.66 -21.11 -6.68
N LEU A 449 -9.80 -20.08 -6.76
CA LEU A 449 -8.37 -20.27 -7.00
C LEU A 449 -7.66 -20.91 -5.80
N PHE A 450 -8.21 -20.74 -4.59
CA PHE A 450 -7.63 -21.25 -3.34
C PHE A 450 -7.93 -22.73 -3.07
N ASP A 451 -8.54 -23.44 -4.01
CA ASP A 451 -8.53 -24.91 -4.02
C ASP A 451 -7.12 -25.45 -4.37
N ILE A 452 -6.26 -24.61 -4.97
CA ILE A 452 -4.85 -24.91 -5.16
C ILE A 452 -4.21 -25.16 -3.79
N ARG A 453 -3.48 -26.28 -3.69
CA ARG A 453 -2.85 -26.75 -2.44
C ARG A 453 -3.83 -26.97 -1.28
N ASP A 454 -5.12 -27.14 -1.59
CA ASP A 454 -6.19 -27.37 -0.61
C ASP A 454 -6.32 -26.22 0.41
N PHE A 455 -5.96 -24.98 0.03
CA PHE A 455 -5.92 -23.86 0.97
C PHE A 455 -7.30 -23.53 1.56
N ARG A 456 -8.37 -23.59 0.74
CA ARG A 456 -9.75 -23.40 1.22
C ARG A 456 -10.09 -24.35 2.37
N ASN A 457 -9.95 -25.66 2.15
CA ASN A 457 -10.24 -26.68 3.15
C ASN A 457 -9.31 -26.57 4.39
N LYS A 458 -8.03 -26.26 4.16
CA LYS A 458 -7.08 -26.04 5.26
C LYS A 458 -7.47 -24.85 6.14
N LEU A 459 -8.03 -23.78 5.56
CA LEU A 459 -8.52 -22.65 6.33
C LEU A 459 -9.76 -23.01 7.15
N HIS A 460 -10.68 -23.80 6.59
CA HIS A 460 -11.82 -24.37 7.34
C HIS A 460 -11.34 -25.22 8.52
N LYS A 461 -10.44 -26.18 8.30
CA LYS A 461 -9.86 -27.01 9.37
C LYS A 461 -9.05 -26.21 10.38
N GLY A 462 -8.38 -25.15 9.95
CA GLY A 462 -7.60 -24.25 10.79
C GLY A 462 -8.45 -23.50 11.81
N ARG A 463 -9.76 -23.37 11.58
CA ARG A 463 -10.71 -22.68 12.47
C ARG A 463 -10.71 -23.28 13.89
N GLU A 464 -10.63 -24.61 14.03
CA GLU A 464 -10.59 -25.26 15.36
C GLU A 464 -9.37 -24.85 16.19
N LYS A 465 -8.25 -24.59 15.53
CA LYS A 465 -7.03 -24.09 16.18
C LYS A 465 -7.12 -22.59 16.43
N PHE A 466 -7.69 -21.84 15.48
CA PHE A 466 -7.94 -20.40 15.61
C PHE A 466 -8.77 -20.06 16.84
N LEU A 467 -9.83 -20.85 17.14
CA LEU A 467 -10.67 -20.67 18.34
C LEU A 467 -9.86 -20.66 19.65
N LYS A 468 -8.75 -21.41 19.70
CA LYS A 468 -7.91 -21.59 20.89
C LYS A 468 -6.84 -20.51 21.07
N LEU A 469 -6.66 -19.64 20.08
CA LEU A 469 -5.70 -18.54 20.15
C LEU A 469 -6.23 -17.42 21.04
N ASN A 470 -5.32 -16.66 21.66
CA ASN A 470 -5.68 -15.40 22.32
C ASN A 470 -6.06 -14.34 21.26
N ALA A 471 -6.66 -13.23 21.70
CA ALA A 471 -7.14 -12.18 20.79
C ALA A 471 -6.02 -11.56 19.91
N GLU A 472 -4.82 -11.38 20.46
CA GLU A 472 -3.68 -10.82 19.72
C GLU A 472 -3.25 -11.75 18.57
N ASP A 473 -3.13 -13.04 18.86
CA ASP A 473 -2.72 -14.05 17.88
C ASP A 473 -3.83 -14.37 16.88
N LYS A 474 -5.11 -14.25 17.28
CA LYS A 474 -6.25 -14.25 16.35
C LYS A 474 -6.16 -13.10 15.35
N LEU A 475 -5.92 -11.87 15.81
CA LEU A 475 -5.75 -10.72 14.92
C LEU A 475 -4.55 -10.91 13.98
N LYS A 476 -3.40 -11.36 14.49
CA LYS A 476 -2.22 -11.68 13.66
C LYS A 476 -2.56 -12.71 12.59
N ALA A 477 -3.24 -13.80 12.95
CA ALA A 477 -3.63 -14.84 12.01
C ALA A 477 -4.58 -14.31 10.93
N ILE A 478 -5.58 -13.49 11.29
CA ILE A 478 -6.46 -12.82 10.31
C ILE A 478 -5.65 -11.96 9.34
N ILE A 479 -4.74 -11.13 9.84
CA ILE A 479 -3.88 -10.29 8.98
C ILE A 479 -3.04 -11.14 8.02
N GLN A 480 -2.51 -12.28 8.46
CA GLN A 480 -1.76 -13.21 7.61
C GLN A 480 -2.67 -13.90 6.57
N ILE A 481 -3.90 -14.25 6.92
CA ILE A 481 -4.90 -14.77 5.97
C ILE A 481 -5.17 -13.72 4.88
N LEU A 482 -5.49 -12.49 5.28
CA LEU A 482 -5.79 -11.39 4.36
C LEU A 482 -4.65 -11.12 3.38
N LYS A 483 -3.40 -11.09 3.88
CA LYS A 483 -2.19 -11.00 3.04
C LYS A 483 -2.14 -12.07 1.96
N GLY A 484 -2.42 -13.34 2.30
CA GLY A 484 -2.42 -14.42 1.32
C GLY A 484 -3.64 -14.44 0.40
N LEU A 485 -4.77 -13.83 0.78
CA LEU A 485 -5.95 -13.68 -0.08
C LEU A 485 -5.81 -12.54 -1.10
N HIS A 486 -4.93 -11.58 -0.83
CA HIS A 486 -4.73 -10.38 -1.64
C HIS A 486 -4.45 -10.72 -3.12
N ASP A 487 -4.83 -9.83 -4.03
CA ASP A 487 -4.56 -9.97 -5.47
C ASP A 487 -3.10 -9.63 -5.87
N ASN A 488 -2.14 -9.97 -5.00
CA ASN A 488 -0.71 -9.76 -5.21
C ASN A 488 0.06 -11.08 -4.97
N SER A 489 1.39 -11.00 -4.88
CA SER A 489 2.25 -12.19 -4.69
C SER A 489 2.63 -12.45 -3.22
N ASP A 490 2.07 -11.69 -2.29
CA ASP A 490 2.33 -11.86 -0.88
C ASP A 490 1.70 -13.16 -0.37
N THR A 491 2.26 -13.68 0.71
CA THR A 491 1.80 -14.90 1.35
C THR A 491 1.74 -14.72 2.85
N GLY A 492 0.81 -15.42 3.50
CA GLY A 492 0.66 -15.41 4.96
C GLY A 492 1.34 -16.59 5.64
N GLU A 493 1.97 -16.35 6.79
CA GLU A 493 2.45 -17.43 7.66
C GLU A 493 1.36 -17.82 8.67
N LEU A 494 0.91 -19.08 8.63
CA LEU A 494 -0.27 -19.57 9.36
C LEU A 494 -0.01 -20.91 10.06
N LYS A 495 1.22 -21.09 10.58
CA LYS A 495 1.63 -22.31 11.28
C LYS A 495 0.78 -22.56 12.53
N ASP A 496 0.39 -21.50 13.24
CA ASP A 496 -0.37 -21.57 14.49
C ASP A 496 -1.77 -22.14 14.29
N ILE A 497 -2.36 -21.95 13.09
CA ILE A 497 -3.63 -22.58 12.69
C ILE A 497 -3.44 -23.84 11.84
N GLY A 498 -2.22 -24.40 11.81
CA GLY A 498 -1.93 -25.69 11.18
C GLY A 498 -1.62 -25.65 9.68
N ILE A 499 -1.40 -24.46 9.10
CA ILE A 499 -1.05 -24.31 7.68
C ILE A 499 0.46 -24.08 7.56
N THR A 500 1.19 -25.13 7.15
CA THR A 500 2.66 -25.13 7.12
C THR A 500 3.26 -24.51 5.87
N VAL A 501 2.54 -24.55 4.76
CA VAL A 501 2.91 -23.89 3.50
C VAL A 501 2.44 -22.44 3.58
N PRO A 502 3.24 -21.44 3.15
CA PRO A 502 2.80 -20.06 3.10
C PRO A 502 1.45 -19.92 2.37
N PHE A 503 0.45 -19.43 3.08
CA PHE A 503 -0.92 -19.30 2.58
C PHE A 503 -0.98 -18.25 1.48
N GLY A 504 -1.65 -18.56 0.37
CA GLY A 504 -1.61 -17.74 -0.84
C GLY A 504 -0.47 -18.09 -1.81
N GLN A 505 0.40 -19.07 -1.48
CA GLN A 505 1.40 -19.60 -2.42
C GLN A 505 0.75 -20.48 -3.49
N LEU A 506 0.08 -19.86 -4.46
CA LEU A 506 -0.68 -20.53 -5.52
C LEU A 506 0.24 -21.06 -6.63
N GLN A 507 0.90 -22.18 -6.35
CA GLN A 507 1.89 -22.80 -7.25
C GLN A 507 1.45 -24.18 -7.75
N ASN A 508 1.60 -24.40 -9.06
CA ASN A 508 1.50 -25.70 -9.70
C ASN A 508 2.87 -26.16 -10.22
N ASN A 509 3.53 -27.06 -9.49
CA ASN A 509 4.89 -27.53 -9.80
C ASN A 509 5.00 -28.24 -11.17
N SER A 510 3.89 -28.82 -11.65
CA SER A 510 3.84 -29.48 -12.97
C SER A 510 3.64 -28.48 -14.13
N GLY A 511 3.47 -27.20 -13.83
CA GLY A 511 3.16 -26.14 -14.78
C GLY A 511 1.66 -25.83 -14.85
N ILE A 512 1.33 -24.59 -15.20
CA ILE A 512 -0.05 -24.12 -15.33
C ILE A 512 -0.68 -24.69 -16.61
N THR A 513 -1.80 -25.37 -16.44
CA THR A 513 -2.65 -25.88 -17.53
C THR A 513 -3.90 -25.03 -17.63
N LEU A 514 -4.38 -24.83 -18.86
CA LEU A 514 -5.54 -23.99 -19.16
C LEU A 514 -6.61 -24.81 -19.87
N SER A 515 -7.89 -24.50 -19.66
CA SER A 515 -8.97 -25.05 -20.49
C SER A 515 -9.00 -24.42 -21.88
N SER A 516 -9.62 -25.08 -22.86
CA SER A 516 -9.86 -24.51 -24.19
C SER A 516 -10.71 -23.23 -24.15
N ASP A 517 -11.53 -23.06 -23.11
CA ASP A 517 -12.41 -21.91 -22.95
C ASP A 517 -11.76 -20.74 -22.20
N THR A 518 -10.48 -20.86 -21.88
CA THR A 518 -9.72 -19.81 -21.22
C THR A 518 -9.73 -18.50 -22.02
N ILE A 519 -9.91 -17.39 -21.33
CA ILE A 519 -9.95 -16.04 -21.89
C ILE A 519 -8.76 -15.23 -21.34
N LEU A 520 -7.97 -14.65 -22.25
CA LEU A 520 -7.01 -13.60 -21.93
C LEU A 520 -7.74 -12.26 -21.85
N VAL A 521 -7.62 -11.57 -20.71
CA VAL A 521 -8.25 -10.27 -20.46
C VAL A 521 -7.18 -9.18 -20.52
N TYR A 522 -7.22 -8.37 -21.57
CA TYR A 522 -6.31 -7.23 -21.75
C TYR A 522 -6.99 -5.97 -21.24
N GLN A 523 -6.38 -5.32 -20.26
CA GLN A 523 -6.94 -4.14 -19.60
C GLN A 523 -6.14 -2.90 -19.95
N SER A 524 -6.83 -1.78 -20.19
CA SER A 524 -6.22 -0.45 -20.23
C SER A 524 -5.67 -0.04 -18.85
N PRO A 525 -4.78 0.98 -18.75
CA PRO A 525 -4.23 1.41 -17.47
C PRO A 525 -5.27 1.76 -16.40
N THR A 526 -6.45 2.26 -16.79
CA THR A 526 -7.55 2.56 -15.86
C THR A 526 -8.49 1.37 -15.61
N GLY A 527 -8.35 0.29 -16.38
CA GLY A 527 -9.29 -0.83 -16.38
C GLY A 527 -10.66 -0.53 -17.02
N LEU A 528 -10.89 0.69 -17.54
CA LEU A 528 -12.17 1.08 -18.15
C LEU A 528 -12.43 0.34 -19.47
N PHE A 529 -11.38 0.16 -20.27
CA PHE A 529 -11.44 -0.63 -21.50
C PHE A 529 -10.81 -2.00 -21.27
N GLU A 530 -11.55 -3.04 -21.69
CA GLU A 530 -11.08 -4.42 -21.70
C GLU A 530 -11.26 -5.04 -23.09
N LYS A 531 -10.26 -5.79 -23.55
CA LYS A 531 -10.39 -6.72 -24.67
C LYS A 531 -10.28 -8.15 -24.14
N ARG A 532 -11.23 -9.00 -24.51
CA ARG A 532 -11.30 -10.41 -24.08
C ARG A 532 -11.08 -11.31 -25.29
N VAL A 533 -10.10 -12.20 -25.20
CA VAL A 533 -9.74 -13.10 -26.31
C VAL A 533 -9.69 -14.54 -25.80
N LYS A 534 -10.52 -15.40 -26.37
CA LYS A 534 -10.54 -16.82 -26.08
C LYS A 534 -9.30 -17.48 -26.67
N ILE A 535 -8.61 -18.35 -25.93
CA ILE A 535 -7.37 -18.95 -26.44
C ILE A 535 -7.61 -19.93 -27.57
N SER A 536 -8.82 -20.51 -27.68
CA SER A 536 -9.18 -21.40 -28.79
C SER A 536 -9.43 -20.67 -30.11
N SER A 537 -9.57 -19.34 -30.09
CA SER A 537 -9.75 -18.51 -31.30
C SER A 537 -8.45 -17.82 -31.74
N LEU A 538 -7.32 -18.17 -31.12
CA LEU A 538 -6.00 -17.62 -31.41
C LEU A 538 -5.19 -18.52 -32.33
#